data_AF-A0A1L9T8R1-F1
#
_entry.id   AF-A0A1L9T8R1-F1
#
_cell.length_a   1.000
_cell.length_b   1.000
_cell.length_c   1.000
_cell.angle_alpha   90.00
_cell.angle_beta   90.00
_cell.angle_gamma   90.00
#
_symmetry.space_group_name_H-M   'P 1'
#
loop_
_entity.id
_entity.type
_entity.pdbx_description
1 polymer ?
#
loop_
_entity_poly.entity_id
_entity_poly.type
_entity_poly.pdbx_seq_one_letter_code
_entity_poly.pdbx_strand_id
1 'polypeptide(L)'
;MARIPDQSASAAQVRYYITQTLVARYHLDATAAEETAQAWKLGRGAELHDASTGYLQELFGVEAGFCLSRSILEDRDGAWESSIVGRVLYYAEIVLIIMPFPQVYSGYQPRGFLSI
;
A
#
# COMPACT_ATOMS: atom_id res chain seq x y z
N MET A 1 7.01 -10.41 -8.14
CA MET A 1 6.99 -8.94 -8.00
C MET A 1 7.83 -8.58 -6.79
N ALA A 2 8.77 -7.63 -6.95
CA ALA A 2 9.58 -7.15 -5.83
C ALA A 2 8.67 -6.31 -4.92
N ARG A 3 8.80 -6.48 -3.61
CA ARG A 3 8.05 -5.69 -2.64
C ARG A 3 8.78 -4.37 -2.42
N ILE A 4 8.04 -3.27 -2.32
CA ILE A 4 8.64 -1.96 -1.98
C ILE A 4 9.46 -2.09 -0.69
N PRO A 5 10.73 -1.62 -0.70
CA PRO A 5 11.58 -1.70 0.47
C PRO A 5 11.03 -0.84 1.61
N ASP A 6 11.30 -1.25 2.86
CA ASP A 6 10.95 -0.48 4.04
C ASP A 6 11.62 0.90 4.03
N GLN A 7 11.03 1.87 4.73
CA GLN A 7 11.60 3.22 4.82
C GLN A 7 13.02 3.23 5.42
N SER A 8 13.32 2.26 6.30
CA SER A 8 14.65 2.05 6.89
C SER A 8 15.61 1.26 6.00
N ALA A 9 15.18 0.85 4.81
CA ALA A 9 16.02 0.10 3.89
C ALA A 9 17.25 0.90 3.46
N SER A 10 18.36 0.21 3.33
CA SER A 10 19.62 0.77 2.87
C SER A 10 19.59 1.10 1.37
N ALA A 11 20.47 1.99 0.93
CA ALA A 11 20.67 2.31 -0.48
C ALA A 11 20.87 1.06 -1.34
N ALA A 12 21.60 0.05 -0.86
CA ALA A 12 21.83 -1.19 -1.59
C ALA A 12 20.53 -1.96 -1.85
N GLN A 13 19.64 -2.02 -0.85
CA GLN A 13 18.34 -2.68 -0.98
C GLN A 13 17.41 -1.90 -1.92
N VAL A 14 17.45 -0.57 -1.87
CA VAL A 14 16.69 0.29 -2.79
C VAL A 14 17.16 0.11 -4.23
N ARG A 15 18.47 0.10 -4.47
CA ARG A 15 19.04 -0.15 -5.80
C ARG A 15 18.65 -1.52 -6.33
N TYR A 16 18.74 -2.55 -5.50
CA TYR A 16 18.30 -3.89 -5.86
C TYR A 16 16.82 -3.93 -6.27
N TYR A 17 15.95 -3.25 -5.52
CA TYR A 17 14.53 -3.13 -5.88
C TYR A 17 14.33 -2.41 -7.21
N ILE A 18 15.04 -1.30 -7.45
CA ILE A 18 14.97 -0.54 -8.72
C ILE A 18 15.41 -1.44 -9.88
N THR A 19 16.57 -2.10 -9.78
CA THR A 19 17.07 -3.02 -10.81
C THR A 19 16.07 -4.13 -11.10
N GLN A 20 15.54 -4.80 -10.08
CA GLN A 20 14.56 -5.87 -10.24
C GLN A 20 13.26 -5.37 -10.89
N THR A 21 12.81 -4.16 -10.53
CA THR A 21 11.60 -3.55 -11.10
C THR A 21 11.80 -3.21 -12.57
N LEU A 22 12.95 -2.63 -12.92
CA LEU A 22 13.31 -2.31 -14.31
C LEU A 22 13.46 -3.57 -15.17
N VAL A 23 14.16 -4.61 -14.68
CA VAL A 23 14.30 -5.87 -15.41
C VAL A 23 12.95 -6.57 -15.59
N ALA A 24 12.17 -6.70 -14.51
CA ALA A 24 10.94 -7.48 -14.53
C ALA A 24 9.78 -6.80 -15.26
N ARG A 25 9.65 -5.47 -15.18
CA ARG A 25 8.54 -4.72 -15.79
C ARG A 25 8.90 -4.06 -17.12
N TYR A 26 10.18 -3.77 -17.35
CA TYR A 26 10.64 -3.07 -18.56
C TYR A 26 11.40 -3.98 -19.54
N HIS A 27 11.73 -5.22 -19.14
CA HIS A 27 12.65 -6.09 -19.89
C HIS A 27 13.98 -5.39 -20.24
N LEU A 28 14.37 -4.41 -19.42
CA LEU A 28 15.66 -3.75 -19.52
C LEU A 28 16.75 -4.79 -19.30
N ASP A 29 17.81 -4.69 -20.09
CA ASP A 29 18.99 -5.52 -19.89
C ASP A 29 19.52 -5.33 -18.46
N ALA A 30 19.92 -6.43 -17.81
CA ALA A 30 20.28 -6.40 -16.39
C ALA A 30 21.41 -5.40 -16.11
N THR A 31 22.34 -5.27 -17.06
CA THR A 31 23.47 -4.34 -17.01
C THR A 31 23.00 -2.88 -17.07
N ALA A 32 22.08 -2.56 -17.99
CA ALA A 32 21.50 -1.22 -18.09
C ALA A 32 20.62 -0.86 -16.88
N ALA A 33 19.90 -1.85 -16.33
CA ALA A 33 19.12 -1.67 -15.12
C ALA A 33 19.99 -1.40 -13.88
N GLU A 34 21.15 -2.05 -13.76
CA GLU A 34 22.12 -1.78 -12.70
C GLU A 34 22.75 -0.40 -12.82
N GLU A 35 23.18 0.02 -14.01
CA GLU A 35 23.70 1.38 -14.24
C GLU A 35 22.64 2.45 -13.89
N THR A 36 21.40 2.20 -14.30
CA THR A 36 20.26 3.05 -13.95
C THR A 36 20.08 3.10 -12.44
N ALA A 37 20.07 1.95 -11.75
CA ALA A 37 19.95 1.91 -10.30
C ALA A 37 21.12 2.60 -9.58
N GLN A 38 22.33 2.61 -10.14
CA GLN A 38 23.48 3.35 -9.58
C GLN A 38 23.29 4.87 -9.63
N ALA A 39 22.48 5.39 -10.57
CA ALA A 39 22.11 6.81 -10.60
C ALA A 39 21.31 7.24 -9.35
N TRP A 40 20.71 6.29 -8.64
CA TRP A 40 20.09 6.53 -7.34
C TRP A 40 21.14 6.85 -6.27
N LYS A 41 21.32 8.15 -6.01
CA LYS A 41 22.24 8.69 -5.00
C LYS A 41 21.61 8.90 -3.63
N LEU A 42 20.27 8.90 -3.56
CA LEU A 42 19.56 9.05 -2.29
C LEU A 42 19.64 7.74 -1.49
N GLY A 43 19.91 7.86 -0.20
CA GLY A 43 20.55 6.80 0.56
C GLY A 43 19.63 5.77 1.21
N ARG A 44 18.30 5.99 1.24
CA ARG A 44 17.40 5.13 2.02
C ARG A 44 16.07 4.92 1.32
N GLY A 45 15.33 3.94 1.83
CA GLY A 45 13.97 3.65 1.38
C GLY A 45 13.04 4.84 1.59
N ALA A 46 13.21 5.61 2.67
CA ALA A 46 12.40 6.80 2.94
C ALA A 46 12.39 7.79 1.76
N GLU A 47 13.55 8.08 1.18
CA GLU A 47 13.63 8.98 0.03
C GLU A 47 13.03 8.37 -1.25
N LEU A 48 12.95 7.03 -1.36
CA LEU A 48 12.24 6.36 -2.44
C LEU A 48 10.71 6.49 -2.29
N HIS A 49 10.21 6.43 -1.05
CA HIS A 49 8.78 6.62 -0.76
C HIS A 49 8.33 8.07 -0.97
N ASP A 50 9.20 9.03 -0.67
CA ASP A 50 8.94 10.46 -0.82
C ASP A 50 9.29 11.01 -2.23
N ALA A 51 9.88 10.17 -3.09
CA ALA A 51 10.28 10.58 -4.43
C ALA A 51 9.06 10.98 -5.28
N SER A 52 9.11 12.18 -5.85
CA SER A 52 8.11 12.61 -6.81
C SER A 52 8.30 11.93 -8.16
N THR A 53 7.21 11.71 -8.88
CA THR A 53 7.27 11.20 -10.27
C THR A 53 8.17 12.06 -11.16
N GLY A 54 8.15 13.39 -10.99
CA GLY A 54 9.00 14.31 -11.74
C GLY A 54 10.49 14.07 -11.47
N TYR A 55 10.88 13.86 -10.22
CA TYR A 55 12.25 13.54 -9.85
C TYR A 55 12.71 12.19 -10.44
N LEU A 56 11.84 11.18 -10.41
CA LEU A 56 12.13 9.87 -10.99
C LEU A 56 12.27 9.94 -12.52
N GLN A 57 11.46 10.77 -13.18
CA GLN A 57 11.55 11.00 -14.63
C GLN A 57 12.80 11.78 -15.02
N GLU A 58 13.22 12.75 -14.22
CA GLU A 58 14.47 13.49 -14.45
C GLU A 58 15.69 12.59 -14.28
N LEU A 59 15.67 11.71 -13.27
CA LEU A 59 16.80 10.85 -12.95
C LEU A 59 16.93 9.63 -13.87
N PHE A 60 15.82 9.00 -14.25
CA PHE A 60 15.80 7.76 -15.01
C PHE A 60 15.28 7.91 -16.44
N GLY A 61 14.83 9.11 -16.82
CA GLY A 61 14.13 9.35 -18.07
C GLY A 61 12.61 9.21 -17.94
N VAL A 62 11.88 9.83 -18.87
CA VAL A 62 10.41 9.97 -18.80
C VAL A 62 9.69 8.63 -18.71
N GLU A 63 10.06 7.66 -19.57
CA GLU A 63 9.38 6.36 -19.61
C GLU A 63 9.72 5.49 -18.38
N ALA A 64 11.01 5.34 -18.07
CA ALA A 64 11.46 4.51 -16.94
C ALA A 64 11.02 5.11 -15.59
N GLY A 65 11.14 6.43 -15.42
CA GLY A 65 10.71 7.14 -14.21
C GLY A 65 9.20 7.09 -13.99
N PHE A 66 8.39 7.22 -15.04
CA PHE A 66 6.94 7.06 -14.93
C PHE A 66 6.56 5.64 -14.50
N CYS A 67 7.12 4.61 -15.15
CA CYS A 67 6.86 3.21 -14.81
C CYS A 67 7.31 2.85 -13.40
N LEU A 68 8.47 3.34 -12.96
CA LEU A 68 8.96 3.14 -11.61
C LEU A 68 8.02 3.78 -10.59
N SER A 69 7.62 5.04 -10.83
CA SER A 69 6.69 5.75 -9.94
C SER A 69 5.35 5.02 -9.82
N ARG A 70 4.83 4.49 -10.94
CA ARG A 70 3.61 3.69 -10.96
C ARG A 70 3.77 2.39 -10.17
N SER A 71 4.91 1.71 -10.32
CA SER A 71 5.18 0.47 -9.59
C SER A 71 5.28 0.69 -8.08
N ILE A 72 5.92 1.79 -7.66
CA ILE A 72 6.00 2.22 -6.26
C ILE A 72 4.60 2.47 -5.69
N LEU A 73 3.73 3.16 -6.44
CA LEU A 73 2.34 3.41 -6.03
C LEU A 73 1.54 2.11 -5.93
N GLU A 74 1.61 1.24 -6.93
CA GLU A 74 0.93 -0.06 -6.94
C GLU A 74 1.37 -0.93 -5.75
N ASP A 75 2.66 -0.98 -5.44
CA ASP A 75 3.19 -1.74 -4.31
C ASP A 75 2.79 -1.14 -2.96
N ARG A 76 2.69 0.19 -2.88
CA ARG A 76 2.21 0.90 -1.68
C ARG A 76 0.73 0.64 -1.43
N ASP A 77 -0.09 0.70 -2.48
CA ASP A 77 -1.53 0.45 -2.39
C ASP A 77 -1.79 -1.03 -2.03
N GLY A 78 -1.03 -1.96 -2.61
CA GLY A 78 -1.08 -3.37 -2.22
C GLY A 78 -0.65 -3.60 -0.76
N ALA A 79 0.36 -2.85 -0.27
CA ALA A 79 0.73 -2.90 1.14
C ALA A 79 -0.38 -2.36 2.05
N TRP A 80 -1.08 -1.29 1.66
CA TRP A 80 -2.24 -0.76 2.39
C TRP A 80 -3.41 -1.76 2.45
N GLU A 81 -3.79 -2.35 1.32
CA GLU A 81 -4.86 -3.37 1.27
C GLU A 81 -4.54 -4.60 2.13
N SER A 82 -3.27 -5.00 2.16
CA SER A 82 -2.81 -6.12 2.99
C SER A 82 -2.74 -5.79 4.49
N SER A 83 -2.78 -4.50 4.85
CA SER A 83 -2.59 -4.05 6.23
C SER A 83 -3.78 -4.36 7.14
N ILE A 84 -3.46 -4.61 8.41
CA ILE A 84 -4.38 -5.00 9.48
C ILE A 84 -5.49 -3.95 9.68
N VAL A 85 -5.22 -2.66 9.42
CA VAL A 85 -6.19 -1.56 9.56
C VAL A 85 -7.40 -1.74 8.62
N GLY A 86 -7.18 -2.15 7.36
CA GLY A 86 -8.27 -2.43 6.42
C GLY A 86 -9.14 -3.61 6.85
N ARG A 87 -8.51 -4.66 7.38
CA ARG A 87 -9.22 -5.82 7.97
C ARG A 87 -9.99 -5.45 9.23
N VAL A 88 -9.42 -4.63 10.11
CA VAL A 88 -10.06 -4.19 11.36
C VAL A 88 -11.29 -3.33 11.08
N LEU A 89 -11.22 -2.41 10.11
CA LEU A 89 -12.39 -1.62 9.69
C LEU A 89 -13.50 -2.49 9.09
N TYR A 90 -13.14 -3.46 8.25
CA TYR A 90 -14.10 -4.42 7.70
C TYR A 90 -14.81 -5.24 8.79
N TYR A 91 -14.09 -5.73 9.79
CA TYR A 91 -14.71 -6.45 10.91
C TYR A 91 -15.52 -5.51 11.83
N ALA A 92 -15.12 -4.25 12.01
CA ALA A 92 -15.86 -3.27 12.80
C ALA A 92 -17.23 -2.94 12.18
N GLU A 93 -17.29 -2.77 10.86
CA GLU A 93 -18.54 -2.61 10.10
C GLU A 93 -19.47 -3.83 10.28
N ILE A 94 -18.93 -5.05 10.16
CA ILE A 94 -19.71 -6.28 10.34
C ILE A 94 -20.26 -6.41 11.77
N VAL A 95 -19.47 -6.06 12.79
CA VAL A 95 -19.91 -6.13 14.20
C VAL A 95 -21.05 -5.15 14.48
N LEU A 96 -21.03 -3.94 13.90
CA LEU A 96 -22.10 -2.95 14.04
C LEU A 96 -23.41 -3.38 13.36
N ILE A 97 -23.33 -4.16 12.27
CA ILE A 97 -24.51 -4.69 11.57
C ILE A 97 -25.08 -5.92 12.30
N ILE A 98 -24.22 -6.78 12.87
CA ILE A 98 -24.62 -8.05 13.52
C ILE A 98 -25.06 -7.87 14.98
N MET A 99 -24.59 -6.83 15.69
CA MET A 99 -25.12 -6.45 17.00
C MET A 99 -26.16 -5.32 16.87
N PRO A 100 -27.45 -5.61 16.61
CA PRO A 100 -28.48 -4.64 16.89
C PRO A 100 -28.49 -4.38 18.39
N PHE A 101 -28.37 -3.11 18.76
CA PHE A 101 -28.44 -2.60 20.12
C PHE A 101 -29.59 -3.28 20.89
N PRO A 102 -29.36 -3.89 22.07
CA PRO A 102 -30.40 -4.63 22.80
C PRO A 102 -31.50 -3.75 23.43
N GLN A 103 -31.61 -2.47 23.06
CA GLN A 103 -32.62 -1.56 23.64
C GLN A 103 -34.06 -1.80 23.14
N VAL A 104 -34.30 -2.70 22.19
CA VAL A 104 -35.66 -3.02 21.69
C VAL A 104 -36.19 -4.37 22.22
N TYR A 105 -35.83 -4.78 23.45
CA TYR A 105 -36.48 -5.93 24.10
C TYR A 105 -37.11 -5.64 25.48
N SER A 106 -36.96 -4.43 26.03
CA SER A 106 -37.52 -4.06 27.35
C SER A 106 -38.85 -3.29 27.25
N GLY A 107 -39.72 -3.62 26.29
CA GLY A 107 -40.94 -2.85 26.01
C GLY A 107 -42.24 -3.63 25.85
N TYR A 108 -42.22 -4.97 25.79
CA TYR A 108 -43.45 -5.76 25.62
C TYR A 108 -43.85 -6.45 26.93
N GLN A 109 -44.41 -5.66 27.84
CA GLN A 109 -45.24 -6.17 28.93
C GLN A 109 -46.71 -5.88 28.59
N PRO A 110 -47.53 -6.87 28.18
CA PRO A 110 -48.97 -6.63 28.05
C PRO A 110 -49.57 -6.57 29.45
N ARG A 111 -49.66 -5.37 30.02
CA ARG A 111 -50.48 -5.09 31.18
C ARG A 111 -51.92 -4.85 30.75
N GLY A 112 -52.77 -5.81 31.08
CA GLY A 112 -54.17 -5.57 31.43
C GLY A 112 -55.18 -5.75 30.28
N PHE A 113 -55.98 -6.80 30.39
CA PHE A 113 -57.42 -6.68 30.22
C PHE A 113 -58.11 -7.66 31.18
N LEU A 114 -58.32 -7.20 32.42
CA LEU A 114 -59.44 -7.64 33.23
C LEU A 114 -60.67 -6.93 32.67
N SER A 115 -61.65 -7.68 32.17
CA SER A 115 -63.02 -7.18 32.01
C SER A 115 -63.98 -8.35 32.23
N ILE A 116 -64.59 -8.31 33.41
CA ILE A 116 -65.97 -8.68 33.81
C ILE A 116 -66.57 -9.93 33.15
#